data_AF-V8CW47-F1
#
_entry.id   AF-V8CW47-F1
#
_cell.length_a   1.000
_cell.length_b   1.000
_cell.length_c   1.000
_cell.angle_alpha   90.00
_cell.angle_beta   90.00
_cell.angle_gamma   90.00
#
_symmetry.space_group_name_H-M   'P 1'
#
loop_
_entity.id
_entity.type
_entity.pdbx_description
1 polymer ?
#
loop_
_entity_poly.entity_id
_entity_poly.type
_entity_poly.pdbx_seq_one_letter_code
_entity_poly.pdbx_strand_id
1 'polypeptide(L)'
;MPSHEATSASGLPFATVMRGYDRDQVIDFFRRFDAEMRVIAADRDAATANARELADNLELAREEIEELRREVNKLSVPPTTVQGMSERVSSMLRLASDEASEIRARSEAEAAETLSIARQEAEEHRQDIARQTQEMNERREAMNAEHESTMHAAHEESARILADAKAKAEELDARAQSNRERIQEDFDTTMAARRKEALEQAKQLEATSKAEAKERLDTARAEAESTRQRAASAATERITRAQEVTEQIRTLRARMLAQLAEVRSQLDDVPQLLAEVENEPELLDPDTKGLLNKDLSENARLDQPNKAAGERDSEVPADTTDAAEHDGDTDEAAAADNDTVSASYR
;
A
#
# COMPACT_ATOMS: atom_id res chain seq x y z
N MET A 1 -69.85 -39.47 60.55
CA MET A 1 -71.24 -39.96 60.57
C MET A 1 -71.29 -41.32 59.86
N PRO A 2 -71.61 -42.39 60.58
CA PRO A 2 -72.57 -43.37 60.11
C PRO A 2 -73.83 -43.28 60.99
N SER A 3 -74.94 -43.11 60.30
CA SER A 3 -76.30 -42.98 60.81
C SER A 3 -76.89 -44.33 61.21
N HIS A 4 -77.30 -44.46 62.47
CA HIS A 4 -78.37 -45.38 62.88
C HIS A 4 -79.20 -44.72 63.98
N GLU A 5 -80.06 -43.77 63.58
CA GLU A 5 -81.28 -43.48 64.32
C GLU A 5 -82.33 -44.50 63.92
N ALA A 6 -82.45 -45.56 64.71
CA ALA A 6 -83.67 -46.36 64.76
C ALA A 6 -84.38 -46.02 66.07
N THR A 7 -85.10 -44.89 66.08
CA THR A 7 -86.05 -44.55 67.13
C THR A 7 -87.13 -45.62 67.13
N SER A 8 -87.03 -46.57 68.06
CA SER A 8 -88.03 -47.61 68.28
C SER A 8 -89.17 -47.07 69.14
N ALA A 9 -90.38 -47.64 68.97
CA ALA A 9 -91.68 -47.09 69.37
C ALA A 9 -91.97 -46.94 70.89
N SER A 10 -90.95 -46.84 71.75
CA SER A 10 -91.12 -46.68 73.21
C SER A 10 -90.01 -45.83 73.84
N GLY A 11 -89.79 -44.61 73.34
CA GLY A 11 -89.05 -43.52 74.04
C GLY A 11 -87.59 -43.77 74.47
N LEU A 12 -87.05 -44.96 74.22
CA LEU A 12 -85.69 -45.39 74.57
C LEU A 12 -85.01 -45.93 73.30
N PRO A 13 -83.71 -45.66 73.10
CA PRO A 13 -83.00 -45.93 71.84
C PRO A 13 -82.53 -47.39 71.73
N PHE A 14 -83.40 -48.37 72.03
CA PHE A 14 -83.06 -49.79 72.00
C PHE A 14 -83.87 -50.55 70.96
N ALA A 15 -83.21 -51.38 70.15
CA ALA A 15 -83.91 -52.32 69.27
C ALA A 15 -84.59 -53.45 70.07
N THR A 16 -85.75 -53.93 69.60
CA THR A 16 -86.53 -55.01 70.24
C THR A 16 -86.36 -56.33 69.47
N VAL A 17 -85.94 -57.40 70.16
CA VAL A 17 -85.85 -58.78 69.64
C VAL A 17 -87.01 -59.61 70.22
N MET A 18 -87.31 -60.78 69.63
CA MET A 18 -88.56 -61.57 69.78
C MET A 18 -89.10 -61.79 71.21
N ARG A 19 -88.31 -61.55 72.27
CA ARG A 19 -88.75 -61.50 73.69
C ARG A 19 -88.02 -60.43 74.55
N GLY A 20 -87.77 -59.22 74.04
CA GLY A 20 -87.26 -58.09 74.86
C GLY A 20 -86.33 -57.13 74.13
N TYR A 21 -85.78 -56.15 74.85
CA TYR A 21 -84.74 -55.26 74.32
C TYR A 21 -83.43 -56.02 74.06
N ASP A 22 -82.69 -55.59 73.04
CA ASP A 22 -81.35 -56.09 72.76
C ASP A 22 -80.44 -55.85 73.99
N ARG A 23 -80.04 -56.96 74.63
CA ARG A 23 -79.28 -56.94 75.87
C ARG A 23 -77.94 -56.26 75.71
N ASP A 24 -77.30 -56.38 74.54
CA ASP A 24 -75.99 -55.79 74.28
C ASP A 24 -76.11 -54.27 74.12
N GLN A 25 -77.15 -53.80 73.43
CA GLN A 25 -77.43 -52.35 73.30
C GLN A 25 -77.76 -51.69 74.65
N VAL A 26 -78.52 -52.38 75.51
CA VAL A 26 -78.85 -51.88 76.85
C VAL A 26 -77.60 -51.85 77.74
N ILE A 27 -76.75 -52.88 77.69
CA ILE A 27 -75.48 -52.90 78.43
C ILE A 27 -74.56 -51.78 77.97
N ASP A 28 -74.42 -51.55 76.66
CA ASP A 28 -73.58 -50.48 76.13
C ASP A 28 -74.11 -49.09 76.46
N PHE A 29 -75.43 -48.90 76.49
CA PHE A 29 -76.04 -47.65 76.95
C PHE A 29 -75.81 -47.39 78.44
N PHE A 30 -76.01 -48.38 79.32
CA PHE A 30 -75.71 -48.21 80.74
C PHE A 30 -74.21 -47.98 80.98
N ARG A 31 -73.33 -48.63 80.21
CA ARG A 31 -71.89 -48.35 80.25
C ARG A 31 -71.56 -46.92 79.84
N ARG A 32 -72.21 -46.40 78.79
CA ARG A 32 -72.05 -45.00 78.35
C ARG A 32 -72.61 -44.02 79.38
N PHE A 33 -73.80 -44.28 79.91
CA PHE A 33 -74.44 -43.44 80.92
C PHE A 33 -73.64 -43.41 82.24
N ASP A 34 -73.12 -44.55 82.70
CA ASP A 34 -72.21 -44.61 83.85
C ASP A 34 -70.91 -43.85 83.57
N ALA A 35 -70.40 -43.88 82.34
CA ALA A 35 -69.24 -43.09 81.96
C ALA A 35 -69.56 -41.58 81.97
N GLU A 36 -70.68 -41.15 81.41
CA GLU A 36 -71.15 -39.76 81.44
C GLU A 36 -71.40 -39.27 82.86
N MET A 37 -71.99 -40.09 83.74
CA MET A 37 -72.22 -39.75 85.15
C MET A 37 -70.90 -39.60 85.92
N ARG A 38 -69.89 -40.43 85.60
CA ARG A 38 -68.53 -40.26 86.16
C ARG A 38 -67.88 -38.98 85.69
N VAL A 39 -68.06 -38.60 84.41
CA VAL A 39 -67.55 -37.34 83.87
C VAL A 39 -68.22 -36.16 84.56
N ILE A 40 -69.56 -36.16 84.69
CA ILE A 40 -70.29 -35.08 85.39
C ILE A 40 -69.92 -34.99 86.87
N ALA A 41 -69.74 -36.13 87.54
CA ALA A 41 -69.28 -36.16 88.93
C ALA A 41 -67.86 -35.59 89.06
N ALA A 42 -66.95 -35.96 88.15
CA ALA A 42 -65.60 -35.41 88.09
C ALA A 42 -65.60 -33.90 87.79
N ASP A 43 -66.42 -33.45 86.84
CA ASP A 43 -66.58 -32.03 86.49
C ASP A 43 -67.16 -31.23 87.66
N ARG A 44 -68.15 -31.78 88.36
CA ARG A 44 -68.71 -31.16 89.58
C ARG A 44 -67.65 -31.07 90.66
N ASP A 45 -66.92 -32.15 90.92
CA ASP A 45 -65.91 -32.18 91.96
C ASP A 45 -64.78 -31.19 91.63
N ALA A 46 -64.36 -31.11 90.36
CA ALA A 46 -63.44 -30.08 89.86
C ALA A 46 -64.00 -28.66 90.02
N ALA A 47 -65.27 -28.43 89.69
CA ALA A 47 -65.92 -27.13 89.88
C ALA A 47 -66.01 -26.75 91.37
N THR A 48 -66.28 -27.71 92.27
CA THR A 48 -66.30 -27.45 93.72
C THR A 48 -64.91 -27.19 94.29
N ALA A 49 -63.88 -27.84 93.76
CA ALA A 49 -62.49 -27.57 94.12
C ALA A 49 -62.11 -26.14 93.70
N ASN A 50 -62.38 -25.77 92.44
CA ASN A 50 -62.16 -24.42 91.94
C ASN A 50 -62.93 -23.39 92.78
N ALA A 51 -64.20 -23.64 93.12
CA ALA A 51 -64.98 -22.73 93.93
C ALA A 51 -64.39 -22.52 95.33
N ARG A 52 -63.78 -23.55 95.94
CA ARG A 52 -63.06 -23.44 97.22
C ARG A 52 -61.78 -22.63 97.05
N GLU A 53 -60.97 -22.91 96.04
CA GLU A 53 -59.75 -22.14 95.75
C GLU A 53 -60.05 -20.65 95.52
N LEU A 54 -61.12 -20.34 94.79
CA LEU A 54 -61.57 -18.95 94.62
C LEU A 54 -62.02 -18.32 95.94
N ALA A 55 -62.69 -19.06 96.82
CA ALA A 55 -63.10 -18.56 98.13
C ALA A 55 -61.90 -18.25 99.02
N ASP A 56 -60.90 -19.14 99.04
CA ASP A 56 -59.65 -18.96 99.81
C ASP A 56 -58.86 -17.74 99.28
N ASN A 57 -58.73 -17.60 97.95
CA ASN A 57 -58.09 -16.44 97.34
C ASN A 57 -58.82 -15.12 97.67
N LEU A 58 -60.15 -15.15 97.76
CA LEU A 58 -60.95 -13.98 98.12
C LEU A 58 -60.74 -13.60 99.59
N GLU A 59 -60.65 -14.57 100.48
CA GLU A 59 -60.34 -14.35 101.89
C GLU A 59 -58.95 -13.72 102.06
N LEU A 60 -57.93 -14.30 101.42
CA LEU A 60 -56.57 -13.73 101.43
C LEU A 60 -56.53 -12.29 100.91
N ALA A 61 -57.19 -12.02 99.78
CA ALA A 61 -57.27 -10.66 99.24
C ALA A 61 -58.02 -9.69 100.18
N ARG A 62 -59.04 -10.16 100.91
CA ARG A 62 -59.75 -9.33 101.91
C ARG A 62 -58.85 -9.00 103.09
N GLU A 63 -58.10 -9.98 103.61
CA GLU A 63 -57.15 -9.77 104.69
C GLU A 63 -56.08 -8.76 104.29
N GLU A 64 -55.51 -8.90 103.09
CA GLU A 64 -54.53 -7.97 102.55
C GLU A 64 -55.11 -6.55 102.39
N ILE A 65 -56.33 -6.42 101.87
CA ILE A 65 -57.01 -5.11 101.76
C ILE A 65 -57.21 -4.48 103.15
N GLU A 66 -57.58 -5.26 104.17
CA GLU A 66 -57.72 -4.75 105.52
C GLU A 66 -56.38 -4.29 106.09
N GLU A 67 -55.31 -5.04 105.88
CA GLU A 67 -53.96 -4.68 106.30
C GLU A 67 -53.50 -3.38 105.63
N LEU A 68 -53.62 -3.29 104.30
CA LEU A 68 -53.32 -2.08 103.53
C LEU A 68 -54.15 -0.89 104.00
N ARG A 69 -55.44 -1.08 104.33
CA ARG A 69 -56.29 -0.02 104.89
C ARG A 69 -55.80 0.45 106.24
N ARG A 70 -55.34 -0.44 107.13
CA ARG A 70 -54.77 -0.06 108.43
C ARG A 70 -53.47 0.72 108.23
N GLU A 71 -52.61 0.28 107.31
CA GLU A 71 -51.36 0.96 106.98
C GLU A 71 -51.59 2.36 106.38
N VAL A 72 -52.51 2.49 105.41
CA VAL A 72 -52.88 3.78 104.82
C VAL A 72 -53.45 4.73 105.87
N ASN A 73 -54.33 4.24 106.76
CA ASN A 73 -54.86 5.06 107.85
C ASN A 73 -53.74 5.53 108.80
N LYS A 74 -52.76 4.67 109.10
CA LYS A 74 -51.57 5.03 109.90
C LYS A 74 -50.72 6.09 109.20
N LEU A 75 -50.59 6.02 107.87
CA LEU A 75 -49.84 6.95 107.04
C LEU A 75 -50.61 8.24 106.69
N SER A 76 -51.94 8.28 106.77
CA SER A 76 -52.77 9.44 106.40
C SER A 76 -52.94 10.45 107.54
N VAL A 77 -52.76 10.04 108.80
CA VAL A 77 -52.83 10.94 109.95
C VAL A 77 -51.53 11.77 110.02
N PRO A 78 -51.59 13.09 110.31
CA PRO A 78 -50.39 13.91 110.50
C PRO A 78 -49.48 13.28 111.57
N PRO A 79 -48.18 13.08 111.29
CA PRO A 79 -47.32 12.38 112.22
C PRO A 79 -47.10 13.25 113.45
N THR A 80 -47.76 12.91 114.55
CA THR A 80 -47.58 13.57 115.86
C THR A 80 -46.46 12.92 116.68
N THR A 81 -45.81 11.88 116.15
CA THR A 81 -44.73 11.11 116.80
C THR A 81 -43.49 11.01 115.92
N VAL A 82 -42.29 11.00 116.55
CA VAL A 82 -40.99 10.88 115.87
C VAL A 82 -40.84 9.55 115.11
N GLN A 83 -41.44 8.47 115.65
CA GLN A 83 -41.45 7.16 115.01
C GLN A 83 -42.24 7.15 113.69
N GLY A 84 -43.42 7.81 113.64
CA GLY A 84 -44.24 7.89 112.42
C GLY A 84 -43.60 8.73 111.31
N MET A 85 -42.80 9.74 111.66
CA MET A 85 -41.98 10.48 110.69
C MET A 85 -40.89 9.59 110.08
N SER A 86 -40.23 8.77 110.90
CA SER A 86 -39.16 7.86 110.45
C SER A 86 -39.70 6.73 109.56
N GLU A 87 -40.85 6.16 109.90
CA GLU A 87 -41.54 5.15 109.10
C GLU A 87 -41.94 5.69 107.72
N ARG A 88 -42.54 6.89 107.64
CA ARG A 88 -42.89 7.51 106.34
C ARG A 88 -41.67 7.80 105.48
N VAL A 89 -40.57 8.29 106.07
CA VAL A 89 -39.31 8.49 105.35
C VAL A 89 -38.76 7.16 104.82
N SER A 90 -38.84 6.07 105.59
CA SER A 90 -38.41 4.75 105.13
C SER A 90 -39.27 4.22 103.96
N SER A 91 -40.59 4.40 103.98
CA SER A 91 -41.46 4.04 102.85
C SER A 91 -41.22 4.93 101.63
N MET A 92 -40.98 6.24 101.80
CA MET A 92 -40.68 7.13 100.68
C MET A 92 -39.32 6.82 100.05
N LEU A 93 -38.31 6.45 100.86
CA LEU A 93 -37.01 5.98 100.35
C LEU A 93 -37.13 4.63 99.64
N ARG A 94 -37.96 3.72 100.15
CA ARG A 94 -38.23 2.44 99.48
C ARG A 94 -38.94 2.65 98.15
N LEU A 95 -39.99 3.48 98.11
CA LEU A 95 -40.69 3.83 96.87
C LEU A 95 -39.75 4.50 95.86
N ALA A 96 -38.91 5.45 96.30
CA ALA A 96 -37.93 6.09 95.42
C ALA A 96 -36.86 5.09 94.92
N SER A 97 -36.47 4.11 95.74
CA SER A 97 -35.55 3.04 95.33
C SER A 97 -36.20 2.09 94.32
N ASP A 98 -37.47 1.75 94.51
CA ASP A 98 -38.25 0.91 93.60
C ASP A 98 -38.46 1.64 92.27
N GLU A 99 -38.84 2.93 92.30
CA GLU A 99 -38.98 3.78 91.11
C GLU A 99 -37.64 3.98 90.38
N ALA A 100 -36.54 4.21 91.10
CA ALA A 100 -35.21 4.29 90.48
C ALA A 100 -34.78 2.97 89.83
N SER A 101 -35.17 1.84 90.42
CA SER A 101 -34.90 0.51 89.86
C SER A 101 -35.74 0.25 88.61
N GLU A 102 -37.01 0.67 88.60
CA GLU A 102 -37.86 0.59 87.42
C GLU A 102 -37.35 1.48 86.28
N ILE A 103 -36.95 2.72 86.57
CA ILE A 103 -36.37 3.63 85.57
C ILE A 103 -35.10 3.01 84.97
N ARG A 104 -34.21 2.44 85.79
CA ARG A 104 -33.01 1.76 85.30
C ARG A 104 -33.35 0.58 84.41
N ALA A 105 -34.26 -0.29 84.85
CA ALA A 105 -34.68 -1.45 84.07
C ALA A 105 -35.30 -1.04 82.73
N ARG A 106 -36.11 0.02 82.71
CA ARG A 106 -36.71 0.57 81.48
C ARG A 106 -35.65 1.15 80.55
N SER A 107 -34.73 1.98 81.07
CA SER A 107 -33.64 2.55 80.27
C SER A 107 -32.68 1.50 79.73
N GLU A 108 -32.39 0.44 80.50
CA GLU A 108 -31.59 -0.69 80.04
C GLU A 108 -32.29 -1.47 78.92
N ALA A 109 -33.61 -1.67 79.02
CA ALA A 109 -34.40 -2.30 77.97
C ALA A 109 -34.44 -1.47 76.68
N GLU A 110 -34.70 -0.16 76.79
CA GLU A 110 -34.68 0.77 75.65
C GLU A 110 -33.30 0.85 74.98
N ALA A 111 -32.22 0.86 75.79
CA ALA A 111 -30.86 0.84 75.27
C ALA A 111 -30.54 -0.48 74.56
N ALA A 112 -30.98 -1.62 75.11
CA ALA A 112 -30.81 -2.92 74.49
C ALA A 112 -31.57 -3.03 73.16
N GLU A 113 -32.80 -2.52 73.10
CA GLU A 113 -33.60 -2.44 71.87
C GLU A 113 -32.91 -1.57 70.82
N THR A 114 -32.48 -0.36 71.19
CA THR A 114 -31.77 0.56 70.28
C THR A 114 -30.48 -0.08 69.75
N LEU A 115 -29.71 -0.75 70.60
CA LEU A 115 -28.50 -1.46 70.17
C LEU A 115 -28.83 -2.66 69.27
N SER A 116 -29.94 -3.36 69.50
CA SER A 116 -30.38 -4.46 68.65
C SER A 116 -30.74 -3.96 67.25
N ILE A 117 -31.52 -2.88 67.16
CA ILE A 117 -31.90 -2.24 65.88
C ILE A 117 -30.65 -1.76 65.14
N ALA A 118 -29.78 -1.00 65.82
CA ALA A 118 -28.55 -0.50 65.20
C ALA A 118 -27.63 -1.63 64.71
N ARG A 119 -27.57 -2.77 65.42
CA ARG A 119 -26.81 -3.95 64.98
C ARG A 119 -27.43 -4.61 63.76
N GLN A 120 -28.75 -4.72 63.71
CA GLN A 120 -29.45 -5.28 62.56
C GLN A 120 -29.26 -4.40 61.32
N GLU A 121 -29.46 -3.09 61.43
CA GLU A 121 -29.25 -2.15 60.33
C GLU A 121 -27.79 -2.17 59.84
N ALA A 122 -26.82 -2.21 60.77
CA ALA A 122 -25.41 -2.31 60.41
C ALA A 122 -25.05 -3.64 59.71
N GLU A 123 -25.78 -4.73 59.99
CA GLU A 123 -25.60 -6.00 59.31
C GLU A 123 -26.26 -5.98 57.91
N GLU A 124 -27.48 -5.46 57.81
CA GLU A 124 -28.18 -5.27 56.53
C GLU A 124 -27.35 -4.40 55.57
N HIS A 125 -26.80 -3.28 56.05
CA HIS A 125 -25.91 -2.44 55.25
C HIS A 125 -24.61 -3.14 54.85
N ARG A 126 -24.03 -3.97 55.71
CA ARG A 126 -22.84 -4.76 55.36
C ARG A 126 -23.15 -5.77 54.26
N GLN A 127 -24.31 -6.43 54.33
CA GLN A 127 -24.75 -7.37 53.31
C GLN A 127 -25.05 -6.67 51.98
N ASP A 128 -25.68 -5.49 52.02
CA ASP A 128 -25.95 -4.70 50.81
C ASP A 128 -24.66 -4.22 50.13
N ILE A 129 -23.70 -3.71 50.90
CA ILE A 129 -22.38 -3.30 50.37
C ILE A 129 -21.64 -4.50 49.80
N ALA A 130 -21.68 -5.65 50.48
CA ALA A 130 -21.06 -6.88 49.99
C ALA A 130 -21.68 -7.33 48.67
N ARG A 131 -23.02 -7.32 48.56
CA ARG A 131 -23.75 -7.65 47.32
C ARG A 131 -23.39 -6.70 46.18
N GLN A 132 -23.43 -5.38 46.43
CA GLN A 132 -23.06 -4.38 45.41
C GLN A 132 -21.60 -4.51 44.96
N THR A 133 -20.68 -4.82 45.89
CA THR A 133 -19.27 -5.04 45.57
C THR A 133 -19.10 -6.28 44.69
N GLN A 134 -19.80 -7.36 45.01
CA GLN A 134 -19.80 -8.58 44.20
C GLN A 134 -20.35 -8.32 42.79
N GLU A 135 -21.52 -7.68 42.67
CA GLU A 135 -22.11 -7.33 41.38
C GLU A 135 -21.17 -6.45 40.54
N MET A 136 -20.49 -5.48 41.17
CA MET A 136 -19.51 -4.63 40.49
C MET A 136 -18.28 -5.41 40.03
N ASN A 137 -17.81 -6.37 40.82
CA ASN A 137 -16.69 -7.22 40.43
C ASN A 137 -17.06 -8.15 39.28
N GLU A 138 -18.21 -8.82 39.35
CA GLU A 138 -18.73 -9.68 38.29
C GLU A 138 -18.90 -8.88 36.98
N ARG A 139 -19.44 -7.65 37.05
CA ARG A 139 -19.58 -6.78 35.89
C ARG A 139 -18.22 -6.37 35.30
N ARG A 140 -17.21 -6.10 36.15
CA ARG A 140 -15.84 -5.79 35.71
C ARG A 140 -15.19 -7.00 35.04
N GLU A 141 -15.34 -8.19 35.60
CA GLU A 141 -14.82 -9.43 35.04
C GLU A 141 -15.45 -9.75 33.69
N ALA A 142 -16.79 -9.62 33.57
CA ALA A 142 -17.49 -9.80 32.32
C ALA A 142 -17.03 -8.79 31.24
N MET A 143 -16.92 -7.51 31.60
CA MET A 143 -16.42 -6.47 30.69
C MET A 143 -14.97 -6.74 30.24
N ASN A 144 -14.11 -7.17 31.16
CA ASN A 144 -12.72 -7.49 30.84
C ASN A 144 -12.63 -8.71 29.91
N ALA A 145 -13.44 -9.75 30.14
CA ALA A 145 -13.48 -10.93 29.29
C ALA A 145 -14.00 -10.60 27.88
N GLU A 146 -15.05 -9.80 27.76
CA GLU A 146 -15.54 -9.30 26.47
C GLU A 146 -14.49 -8.43 25.77
N HIS A 147 -13.82 -7.55 26.51
CA HIS A 147 -12.76 -6.72 25.97
C HIS A 147 -11.57 -7.57 25.47
N GLU A 148 -11.12 -8.54 26.25
CA GLU A 148 -10.05 -9.45 25.86
C GLU A 148 -10.43 -10.26 24.62
N SER A 149 -11.66 -10.80 24.56
CA SER A 149 -12.15 -11.53 23.40
C SER A 149 -12.23 -10.65 22.15
N THR A 150 -12.70 -9.41 22.27
CA THR A 150 -12.81 -8.47 21.14
C THR A 150 -11.44 -8.03 20.65
N MET A 151 -10.51 -7.74 21.57
CA MET A 151 -9.13 -7.41 21.22
C MET A 151 -8.41 -8.58 20.56
N HIS A 152 -8.60 -9.80 21.07
CA HIS A 152 -8.05 -11.01 20.46
C HIS A 152 -8.59 -11.20 19.04
N ALA A 153 -9.90 -11.11 18.84
CA ALA A 153 -10.52 -11.21 17.53
C ALA A 153 -10.00 -10.13 16.55
N ALA A 154 -9.89 -8.88 17.02
CA ALA A 154 -9.35 -7.78 16.22
C ALA A 154 -7.87 -8.00 15.85
N HIS A 155 -7.06 -8.55 16.76
CA HIS A 155 -5.66 -8.90 16.49
C HIS A 155 -5.54 -10.06 15.49
N GLU A 156 -6.37 -11.09 15.61
CA GLU A 156 -6.41 -12.18 14.62
C GLU A 156 -6.82 -11.70 13.24
N GLU A 157 -7.86 -10.87 13.15
CA GLU A 157 -8.31 -10.29 11.89
C GLU A 157 -7.23 -9.39 11.27
N SER A 158 -6.61 -8.54 12.08
CA SER A 158 -5.48 -7.70 11.64
C SER A 158 -4.31 -8.54 11.14
N ALA A 159 -3.97 -9.64 11.83
CA ALA A 159 -2.92 -10.56 11.41
C ALA A 159 -3.26 -11.24 10.08
N ARG A 160 -4.52 -11.65 9.87
CA ARG A 160 -4.99 -12.20 8.58
C ARG A 160 -4.89 -11.19 7.46
N ILE A 161 -5.36 -9.95 7.67
CA ILE A 161 -5.28 -8.89 6.67
C ILE A 161 -3.82 -8.59 6.31
N LEU A 162 -2.93 -8.52 7.30
CA LEU A 162 -1.50 -8.30 7.05
C LEU A 162 -0.85 -9.48 6.30
N ALA A 163 -1.23 -10.72 6.61
CA ALA A 163 -0.74 -11.91 5.90
C ALA A 163 -1.21 -11.89 4.43
N ASP A 164 -2.50 -11.62 4.19
CA ASP A 164 -3.08 -11.53 2.85
C ASP A 164 -2.47 -10.38 2.03
N ALA A 165 -2.25 -9.22 2.66
CA ALA A 165 -1.62 -8.08 2.02
C ALA A 165 -0.16 -8.39 1.64
N LYS A 166 0.60 -9.05 2.51
CA LYS A 166 1.97 -9.48 2.22
C LYS A 166 2.01 -10.52 1.09
N ALA A 167 1.14 -11.52 1.13
CA ALA A 167 1.06 -12.52 0.07
C ALA A 167 0.76 -11.90 -1.29
N LYS A 168 -0.18 -10.95 -1.36
CA LYS A 168 -0.48 -10.20 -2.59
C LYS A 168 0.67 -9.32 -3.05
N ALA A 169 1.39 -8.67 -2.13
CA ALA A 169 2.57 -7.89 -2.47
C ALA A 169 3.68 -8.77 -3.07
N GLU A 170 3.97 -9.91 -2.44
CA GLU A 170 4.93 -10.89 -2.95
C GLU A 170 4.52 -11.46 -4.33
N GLU A 171 3.23 -11.75 -4.53
CA GLU A 171 2.71 -12.19 -5.84
C GLU A 171 2.91 -11.12 -6.92
N LEU A 172 2.59 -9.86 -6.61
CA LEU A 172 2.76 -8.75 -7.55
C LEU A 172 4.24 -8.50 -7.87
N ASP A 173 5.11 -8.59 -6.87
CA ASP A 173 6.55 -8.43 -7.05
C ASP A 173 7.14 -9.56 -7.90
N ALA A 174 6.74 -10.82 -7.64
CA ALA A 174 7.14 -11.97 -8.45
C ALA A 174 6.64 -11.83 -9.91
N ARG A 175 5.39 -11.40 -10.10
CA ARG A 175 4.83 -11.16 -11.43
C ARG A 175 5.53 -10.01 -12.15
N ALA A 176 5.84 -8.93 -11.45
CA ALA A 176 6.58 -7.81 -12.01
C ALA A 176 8.01 -8.23 -12.41
N GLN A 177 8.68 -9.03 -11.57
CA GLN A 177 10.00 -9.56 -11.88
C GLN A 177 9.97 -10.46 -13.11
N SER A 178 9.05 -11.45 -13.17
CA SER A 178 8.91 -12.32 -14.33
C SER A 178 8.60 -11.53 -15.61
N ASN A 179 7.77 -10.49 -15.53
CA ASN A 179 7.53 -9.60 -16.66
C ASN A 179 8.79 -8.83 -17.10
N ARG A 180 9.58 -8.32 -16.15
CA ARG A 180 10.86 -7.65 -16.46
C ARG A 180 11.84 -8.60 -17.15
N GLU A 181 11.98 -9.81 -16.64
CA GLU A 181 12.82 -10.85 -17.23
C GLU A 181 12.37 -11.19 -18.65
N ARG A 182 11.08 -11.43 -18.87
CA ARG A 182 10.53 -11.68 -20.20
C ARG A 182 10.77 -10.53 -21.18
N ILE A 183 10.53 -9.28 -20.75
CA ILE A 183 10.78 -8.09 -21.58
C ILE A 183 12.28 -7.98 -21.91
N GLN A 184 13.16 -8.27 -20.95
CA GLN A 184 14.60 -8.23 -21.16
C GLN A 184 15.05 -9.29 -22.16
N GLU A 185 14.56 -10.53 -22.05
CA GLU A 185 14.84 -11.61 -22.99
C GLU A 185 14.35 -11.29 -24.41
N ASP A 186 13.13 -10.75 -24.53
CA ASP A 186 12.55 -10.31 -25.80
C ASP A 186 13.39 -9.16 -26.41
N PHE A 187 13.81 -8.20 -25.58
CA PHE A 187 14.68 -7.09 -26.00
C PHE A 187 16.06 -7.57 -26.47
N ASP A 188 16.70 -8.45 -25.71
CA ASP A 188 18.02 -8.97 -26.06
C ASP A 188 17.97 -9.80 -27.35
N THR A 189 16.91 -10.59 -27.53
CA THR A 189 16.67 -11.36 -28.76
C THR A 189 16.46 -10.44 -29.97
N THR A 190 15.60 -9.42 -29.83
CA THR A 190 15.31 -8.47 -30.92
C THR A 190 16.54 -7.63 -31.27
N MET A 191 17.31 -7.18 -30.28
CA MET A 191 18.54 -6.41 -30.50
C MET A 191 19.67 -7.28 -31.08
N ALA A 192 19.79 -8.55 -30.66
CA ALA A 192 20.73 -9.48 -31.27
C ALA A 192 20.39 -9.73 -32.75
N ALA A 193 19.10 -9.90 -33.08
CA ALA A 193 18.64 -10.04 -34.46
C ALA A 193 18.95 -8.79 -35.29
N ARG A 194 18.62 -7.59 -34.79
CA ARG A 194 18.91 -6.32 -35.46
C ARG A 194 20.41 -6.07 -35.63
N ARG A 195 21.22 -6.40 -34.62
CA ARG A 195 22.68 -6.31 -34.69
C ARG A 195 23.23 -7.25 -35.76
N LYS A 196 22.73 -8.48 -35.84
CA LYS A 196 23.12 -9.45 -36.86
C LYS A 196 22.77 -8.93 -38.27
N GLU A 197 21.55 -8.43 -38.45
CA GLU A 197 21.14 -7.85 -39.73
C GLU A 197 22.01 -6.66 -40.14
N ALA A 198 22.27 -5.73 -39.23
CA ALA A 198 23.14 -4.58 -39.48
C ALA A 198 24.57 -5.01 -39.84
N LEU A 199 25.11 -6.04 -39.19
CA LEU A 199 26.42 -6.60 -39.52
C LEU A 199 26.43 -7.25 -40.91
N GLU A 200 25.38 -7.97 -41.30
CA GLU A 200 25.29 -8.54 -42.65
C GLU A 200 25.15 -7.46 -43.72
N GLN A 201 24.35 -6.41 -43.48
CA GLN A 201 24.26 -5.25 -44.37
C GLN A 201 25.61 -4.54 -44.52
N ALA A 202 26.35 -4.34 -43.42
CA ALA A 202 27.69 -3.76 -43.44
C ALA A 202 28.68 -4.62 -44.24
N LYS A 203 28.65 -5.95 -44.07
CA LYS A 203 29.48 -6.88 -44.86
C LYS A 203 29.12 -6.86 -46.34
N GLN A 204 27.83 -6.79 -46.68
CA GLN A 204 27.38 -6.69 -48.06
C GLN A 204 27.88 -5.40 -48.70
N LEU A 205 27.73 -4.26 -48.02
CA LEU A 205 28.24 -2.97 -48.49
C LEU A 205 29.77 -2.98 -48.63
N GLU A 206 30.49 -3.59 -47.70
CA GLU A 206 31.95 -3.74 -47.79
C GLU A 206 32.35 -4.62 -48.98
N ALA A 207 31.64 -5.73 -49.20
CA ALA A 207 31.89 -6.65 -50.31
C ALA A 207 31.61 -5.98 -51.67
N THR A 208 30.49 -5.27 -51.81
CA THR A 208 30.17 -4.52 -53.04
C THR A 208 31.18 -3.40 -53.27
N SER A 209 31.51 -2.61 -52.23
CA SER A 209 32.52 -1.55 -52.34
C SER A 209 33.88 -2.11 -52.74
N LYS A 210 34.30 -3.24 -52.18
CA LYS A 210 35.56 -3.93 -52.56
C LYS A 210 35.52 -4.47 -53.98
N ALA A 211 34.39 -5.04 -54.42
CA ALA A 211 34.22 -5.54 -55.77
C ALA A 211 34.30 -4.39 -56.79
N GLU A 212 33.58 -3.30 -56.57
CA GLU A 212 33.63 -2.11 -57.42
C GLU A 212 35.02 -1.47 -57.43
N ALA A 213 35.68 -1.36 -56.27
CA ALA A 213 37.04 -0.83 -56.18
C ALA A 213 38.02 -1.70 -56.96
N LYS A 214 37.89 -3.03 -56.87
CA LYS A 214 38.69 -3.98 -57.65
C LYS A 214 38.43 -3.81 -59.16
N GLU A 215 37.18 -3.73 -59.58
CA GLU A 215 36.81 -3.51 -60.98
C GLU A 215 37.40 -2.20 -61.50
N ARG A 216 37.25 -1.09 -60.77
CA ARG A 216 37.86 0.21 -61.12
C ARG A 216 39.38 0.14 -61.23
N LEU A 217 40.04 -0.64 -60.35
CA LEU A 217 41.49 -0.84 -60.42
C LEU A 217 41.90 -1.70 -61.62
N ASP A 218 41.13 -2.73 -61.94
CA ASP A 218 41.42 -3.63 -63.06
C ASP A 218 41.17 -2.93 -64.41
N THR A 219 40.12 -2.10 -64.54
CA THR A 219 39.88 -1.26 -65.72
C THR A 219 40.97 -0.20 -65.88
N ALA A 220 41.32 0.54 -64.81
CA ALA A 220 42.40 1.51 -64.84
C ALA A 220 43.76 0.86 -65.19
N ARG A 221 44.03 -0.35 -64.69
CA ARG A 221 45.24 -1.12 -65.07
C ARG A 221 45.22 -1.54 -66.54
N ALA A 222 44.09 -2.02 -67.05
CA ALA A 222 43.96 -2.39 -68.46
C ALA A 222 44.15 -1.19 -69.39
N GLU A 223 43.60 -0.03 -69.03
CA GLU A 223 43.81 1.23 -69.76
C GLU A 223 45.27 1.71 -69.67
N ALA A 224 45.89 1.63 -68.49
CA ALA A 224 47.30 1.94 -68.30
C ALA A 224 48.22 1.00 -69.12
N GLU A 225 47.88 -0.29 -69.22
CA GLU A 225 48.61 -1.24 -70.04
C GLU A 225 48.42 -0.95 -71.54
N SER A 226 47.19 -0.67 -71.97
CA SER A 226 46.88 -0.27 -73.34
C SER A 226 47.59 1.02 -73.77
N THR A 227 47.61 2.03 -72.89
CA THR A 227 48.36 3.28 -73.14
C THR A 227 49.86 3.03 -73.19
N ARG A 228 50.41 2.21 -72.28
CA ARG A 228 51.82 1.82 -72.30
C ARG A 228 52.19 1.05 -73.56
N GLN A 229 51.36 0.11 -73.99
CA GLN A 229 51.57 -0.67 -75.20
C GLN A 229 51.50 0.22 -76.45
N ARG A 230 50.51 1.12 -76.53
CA ARG A 230 50.44 2.12 -77.62
C ARG A 230 51.66 3.04 -77.65
N ALA A 231 52.10 3.52 -76.49
CA ALA A 231 53.31 4.34 -76.38
C ALA A 231 54.58 3.56 -76.78
N ALA A 232 54.69 2.29 -76.38
CA ALA A 232 55.80 1.42 -76.75
C ALA A 232 55.82 1.12 -78.26
N SER A 233 54.66 0.80 -78.86
CA SER A 233 54.53 0.62 -80.31
C SER A 233 54.87 1.90 -81.06
N ALA A 234 54.35 3.06 -80.64
CA ALA A 234 54.67 4.34 -81.24
C ALA A 234 56.16 4.72 -81.08
N ALA A 235 56.78 4.40 -79.95
CA ALA A 235 58.21 4.59 -79.74
C ALA A 235 59.02 3.67 -80.66
N THR A 236 58.62 2.41 -80.80
CA THR A 236 59.26 1.44 -81.70
C THR A 236 59.14 1.90 -83.16
N GLU A 237 57.96 2.34 -83.59
CA GLU A 237 57.75 2.94 -84.92
C GLU A 237 58.59 4.19 -85.15
N ARG A 238 58.75 5.05 -84.14
CA ARG A 238 59.63 6.23 -84.24
C ARG A 238 61.09 5.82 -84.36
N ILE A 239 61.54 4.81 -83.63
CA ILE A 239 62.91 4.28 -83.71
C ILE A 239 63.14 3.65 -85.08
N THR A 240 62.22 2.83 -85.60
CA THR A 240 62.35 2.22 -86.92
C THR A 240 62.35 3.28 -88.03
N ARG A 241 61.42 4.25 -88.00
CA ARG A 241 61.45 5.39 -88.94
C ARG A 241 62.74 6.19 -88.83
N ALA A 242 63.24 6.45 -87.62
CA ALA A 242 64.52 7.12 -87.44
C ALA A 242 65.68 6.31 -88.03
N GLN A 243 65.70 4.99 -87.82
CA GLN A 243 66.67 4.09 -88.43
C GLN A 243 66.58 4.10 -89.96
N GLU A 244 65.38 3.99 -90.53
CA GLU A 244 65.13 4.10 -91.97
C GLU A 244 65.62 5.43 -92.53
N VAL A 245 65.30 6.56 -91.88
CA VAL A 245 65.78 7.89 -92.29
C VAL A 245 67.30 7.97 -92.18
N THR A 246 67.93 7.40 -91.15
CA THR A 246 69.40 7.37 -91.06
C THR A 246 70.04 6.51 -92.14
N GLU A 247 69.43 5.40 -92.54
CA GLU A 247 69.89 4.57 -93.66
C GLU A 247 69.65 5.26 -95.01
N GLN A 248 68.53 5.99 -95.17
CA GLN A 248 68.30 6.86 -96.33
C GLN A 248 69.35 7.97 -96.42
N ILE A 249 69.72 8.61 -95.29
CA ILE A 249 70.80 9.61 -95.27
C ILE A 249 72.15 8.95 -95.58
N ARG A 250 72.44 7.75 -95.06
CA ARG A 250 73.66 6.99 -95.40
C ARG A 250 73.74 6.68 -96.89
N THR A 251 72.68 6.18 -97.49
CA THR A 251 72.62 5.85 -98.92
C THR A 251 72.67 7.10 -99.79
N LEU A 252 71.97 8.18 -99.44
CA LEU A 252 72.07 9.47 -100.11
C LEU A 252 73.49 10.04 -100.02
N ARG A 253 74.14 9.94 -98.86
CA ARG A 253 75.55 10.33 -98.67
C ARG A 253 76.47 9.48 -99.54
N ALA A 254 76.28 8.16 -99.60
CA ALA A 254 77.05 7.29 -100.49
C ALA A 254 76.85 7.66 -101.96
N ARG A 255 75.62 8.01 -102.36
CA ARG A 255 75.29 8.48 -103.71
C ARG A 255 75.91 9.84 -104.02
N MET A 256 75.84 10.80 -103.11
CA MET A 256 76.50 12.11 -103.27
C MET A 256 78.02 11.98 -103.32
N LEU A 257 78.61 11.07 -102.53
CA LEU A 257 80.05 10.77 -102.62
C LEU A 257 80.42 10.13 -103.97
N ALA A 258 79.56 9.24 -104.51
CA ALA A 258 79.73 8.70 -105.86
C ALA A 258 79.58 9.78 -106.94
N GLN A 259 78.57 10.66 -106.84
CA GLN A 259 78.38 11.80 -107.75
C GLN A 259 79.54 12.80 -107.67
N LEU A 260 80.12 13.04 -106.50
CA LEU A 260 81.34 13.85 -106.36
C LEU A 260 82.56 13.18 -107.00
N ALA A 261 82.66 11.85 -106.94
CA ALA A 261 83.70 11.11 -107.67
C ALA A 261 83.49 11.17 -109.19
N GLU A 262 82.23 11.16 -109.65
CA GLU A 262 81.87 11.26 -111.06
C GLU A 262 82.05 12.67 -111.62
N VAL A 263 81.68 13.71 -110.88
CA VAL A 263 81.99 15.11 -111.24
C VAL A 263 83.51 15.34 -111.26
N ARG A 264 84.26 14.71 -110.35
CA ARG A 264 85.73 14.74 -110.41
C ARG A 264 86.28 14.05 -111.66
N SER A 265 85.67 12.95 -112.10
CA SER A 265 86.00 12.29 -113.38
C SER A 265 85.65 13.17 -114.58
N GLN A 266 84.51 13.87 -114.55
CA GLN A 266 84.07 14.79 -115.61
C GLN A 266 84.87 16.10 -115.66
N LEU A 267 85.58 16.46 -114.57
CA LEU A 267 86.56 17.55 -114.53
C LEU A 267 87.94 17.12 -115.04
N ASP A 268 88.28 15.83 -115.02
CA ASP A 268 89.50 15.29 -115.66
C ASP A 268 89.37 15.24 -117.20
N ASP A 269 88.15 15.22 -117.76
CA ASP A 269 87.87 15.19 -119.21
C ASP A 269 87.89 16.59 -119.91
N VAL A 270 88.14 17.66 -119.16
CA VAL A 270 88.09 19.06 -119.63
C VAL A 270 89.20 19.49 -120.63
N PRO A 271 90.36 18.82 -120.81
CA PRO A 271 91.35 19.28 -121.82
C PRO A 271 90.98 18.96 -123.28
N GLN A 272 90.01 18.08 -123.56
CA GLN A 272 89.73 17.59 -124.93
C GLN A 272 88.53 18.22 -125.65
N LEU A 273 87.73 19.06 -124.98
CA LEU A 273 86.53 19.69 -125.57
C LEU A 273 86.57 21.23 -125.59
N LEU A 274 87.78 21.81 -125.58
CA LEU A 274 88.04 23.26 -125.71
C LEU A 274 88.51 23.67 -127.13
N ALA A 275 88.27 22.83 -128.15
CA ALA A 275 88.81 22.99 -129.49
C ALA A 275 87.79 23.24 -130.62
N GLU A 276 86.53 23.59 -130.33
CA GLU A 276 85.62 24.02 -131.41
C GLU A 276 84.46 24.90 -130.92
N VAL A 277 84.53 26.19 -131.36
CA VAL A 277 83.43 27.16 -131.58
C VAL A 277 82.91 27.86 -130.30
N GLU A 278 83.36 29.04 -129.88
CA GLU A 278 83.39 30.39 -130.50
C GLU A 278 82.04 30.87 -131.11
N ASN A 279 81.22 31.59 -130.32
CA ASN A 279 80.82 33.00 -130.55
C ASN A 279 79.55 33.43 -129.75
N GLU A 280 79.75 34.50 -128.98
CA GLU A 280 78.84 35.44 -128.28
C GLU A 280 78.00 36.32 -129.26
N PRO A 281 77.11 37.29 -128.86
CA PRO A 281 77.05 38.08 -127.60
C PRO A 281 75.66 38.15 -126.92
N GLU A 282 75.53 38.31 -125.59
CA GLU A 282 75.79 39.49 -124.75
C GLU A 282 74.72 40.59 -124.92
N LEU A 283 73.85 40.75 -123.91
CA LEU A 283 73.40 42.08 -123.47
C LEU A 283 73.05 42.04 -121.98
N LEU A 284 73.93 42.70 -121.21
CA LEU A 284 73.72 43.31 -119.90
C LEU A 284 72.44 44.19 -119.94
N ASP A 285 71.73 44.53 -118.88
CA ASP A 285 72.18 44.99 -117.56
C ASP A 285 70.92 45.24 -116.66
N PRO A 286 70.96 45.93 -115.50
CA PRO A 286 70.77 45.31 -114.19
C PRO A 286 69.53 45.87 -113.44
N ASP A 287 69.44 45.50 -112.15
CA ASP A 287 68.89 46.34 -111.09
C ASP A 287 67.42 46.81 -111.20
N THR A 288 66.57 46.27 -110.32
CA THR A 288 66.27 46.93 -109.03
C THR A 288 65.05 46.29 -108.38
N LYS A 289 65.18 46.14 -107.06
CA LYS A 289 64.12 45.80 -106.13
C LYS A 289 63.00 46.86 -106.19
N GLY A 290 61.76 46.39 -106.13
CA GLY A 290 60.69 47.12 -105.47
C GLY A 290 59.57 47.64 -106.36
N LEU A 291 58.70 46.74 -106.82
CA LEU A 291 57.26 47.03 -106.91
C LEU A 291 56.48 45.81 -106.43
N LEU A 292 56.56 45.63 -105.11
CA LEU A 292 55.45 45.14 -104.32
C LEU A 292 54.18 45.94 -104.69
N ASN A 293 53.10 45.22 -104.93
CA ASN A 293 51.69 45.67 -104.85
C ASN A 293 51.07 46.19 -106.13
N LYS A 294 50.48 45.27 -106.88
CA LYS A 294 49.21 45.54 -107.56
C LYS A 294 48.40 44.25 -107.60
N ASP A 295 47.53 44.06 -106.61
CA ASP A 295 46.45 43.05 -106.56
C ASP A 295 46.61 41.98 -105.47
N LEU A 296 46.67 42.45 -104.23
CA LEU A 296 46.14 41.72 -103.07
C LEU A 296 44.93 42.49 -102.53
N SER A 297 43.86 41.74 -102.23
CA SER A 297 42.58 42.20 -101.70
C SER A 297 42.68 42.77 -100.28
N GLU A 298 41.73 43.64 -99.98
CA GLU A 298 41.65 44.60 -98.87
C GLU A 298 41.60 44.10 -97.41
N ASN A 299 42.06 42.89 -97.06
CA ASN A 299 42.17 42.50 -95.64
C ASN A 299 43.49 41.80 -95.27
N ALA A 300 44.53 42.04 -96.05
CA ALA A 300 45.89 41.68 -95.70
C ALA A 300 46.86 42.81 -96.10
N ARG A 301 47.06 43.79 -95.20
CA ARG A 301 48.34 44.51 -95.06
C ARG A 301 48.49 45.20 -93.71
N LEU A 302 49.74 45.22 -93.27
CA LEU A 302 50.22 45.18 -91.89
C LEU A 302 51.01 46.46 -91.55
N ASP A 303 50.94 46.90 -90.29
CA ASP A 303 52.00 47.64 -89.59
C ASP A 303 52.12 47.00 -88.20
N GLN A 304 53.12 46.15 -87.95
CA GLN A 304 54.49 46.43 -87.55
C GLN A 304 54.71 46.15 -86.04
N PRO A 305 55.95 45.84 -85.62
CA PRO A 305 56.23 44.90 -84.54
C PRO A 305 56.52 45.61 -83.20
N ASN A 306 56.31 44.92 -82.07
CA ASN A 306 57.17 45.15 -80.91
C ASN A 306 57.32 43.92 -79.99
N LYS A 307 58.51 43.87 -79.38
CA LYS A 307 59.16 42.83 -78.58
C LYS A 307 58.50 42.51 -77.23
N ALA A 308 58.91 41.33 -76.71
CA ALA A 308 59.04 40.93 -75.29
C ALA A 308 57.72 40.73 -74.51
N ALA A 309 57.60 39.94 -73.46
CA ALA A 309 58.36 38.87 -72.78
C ALA A 309 57.52 38.52 -71.52
N GLY A 310 57.56 37.26 -71.05
CA GLY A 310 57.17 36.84 -69.68
C GLY A 310 55.65 36.76 -69.40
N GLU A 311 55.09 35.58 -69.12
CA GLU A 311 55.10 34.83 -67.84
C GLU A 311 54.29 35.45 -66.67
N ARG A 312 53.26 34.68 -66.29
CA ARG A 312 52.80 34.31 -64.92
C ARG A 312 51.77 35.14 -64.14
N ASP A 313 50.72 34.40 -63.77
CA ASP A 313 50.10 34.18 -62.45
C ASP A 313 49.31 35.25 -61.67
N SER A 314 48.19 34.73 -61.15
CA SER A 314 47.62 34.84 -59.79
C SER A 314 46.54 35.90 -59.44
N GLU A 315 45.42 35.34 -58.97
CA GLU A 315 44.60 35.65 -57.78
C GLU A 315 43.84 36.99 -57.56
N VAL A 316 42.50 36.83 -57.47
CA VAL A 316 41.50 37.26 -56.44
C VAL A 316 41.83 38.48 -55.54
N PRO A 317 40.86 39.40 -55.27
CA PRO A 317 40.09 39.32 -54.01
C PRO A 317 38.61 39.75 -54.07
N ALA A 318 37.92 39.49 -52.95
CA ALA A 318 36.49 39.64 -52.65
C ALA A 318 36.00 41.08 -52.38
N ASP A 319 34.68 41.33 -52.52
CA ASP A 319 33.70 41.52 -51.42
C ASP A 319 32.44 42.31 -51.86
N THR A 320 31.38 42.19 -51.05
CA THR A 320 30.19 43.05 -50.82
C THR A 320 28.81 42.51 -51.22
N THR A 321 28.10 42.03 -50.17
CA THR A 321 26.74 42.36 -49.69
C THR A 321 25.70 42.96 -50.66
N ASP A 322 24.48 42.40 -50.70
CA ASP A 322 23.23 43.04 -50.21
C ASP A 322 21.97 42.13 -50.41
N ALA A 323 20.95 42.37 -49.55
CA ALA A 323 19.50 42.14 -49.67
C ALA A 323 18.96 40.69 -49.84
N ALA A 324 18.13 40.10 -48.96
CA ALA A 324 16.88 40.50 -48.25
C ALA A 324 15.64 39.79 -48.84
N GLU A 325 14.70 39.52 -47.92
CA GLU A 325 13.29 39.05 -48.08
C GLU A 325 13.07 37.52 -48.15
N HIS A 326 12.52 36.85 -47.13
CA HIS A 326 11.19 36.97 -46.46
C HIS A 326 10.07 36.36 -47.31
N ASP A 327 9.54 35.19 -46.90
CA ASP A 327 8.19 35.01 -46.36
C ASP A 327 7.69 33.54 -46.43
N GLY A 328 6.76 33.20 -45.53
CA GLY A 328 5.81 32.09 -45.69
C GLY A 328 6.12 30.83 -44.86
N ASP A 329 5.77 30.70 -43.57
CA ASP A 329 4.44 30.68 -42.91
C ASP A 329 3.85 29.26 -42.75
N THR A 330 3.12 29.09 -41.65
CA THR A 330 2.18 27.98 -41.29
C THR A 330 2.81 26.67 -40.76
N ASP A 331 2.32 26.01 -39.70
CA ASP A 331 1.14 26.22 -38.86
C ASP A 331 1.14 25.31 -37.60
N GLU A 332 0.26 25.69 -36.63
CA GLU A 332 -0.60 24.80 -35.82
C GLU A 332 0.00 24.00 -34.62
N ALA A 333 -0.22 24.48 -33.37
CA ALA A 333 -1.25 24.04 -32.39
C ALA A 333 -0.81 22.88 -31.49
N ALA A 334 -1.22 22.68 -30.22
CA ALA A 334 -2.05 23.38 -29.24
C ALA A 334 -1.88 22.64 -27.89
N ALA A 335 -2.37 23.29 -26.81
CA ALA A 335 -2.87 22.69 -25.55
C ALA A 335 -1.84 22.06 -24.58
N ALA A 336 -1.98 22.13 -23.25
CA ALA A 336 -2.85 22.81 -22.30
C ALA A 336 -2.28 22.54 -20.88
N ASP A 337 -2.71 23.33 -19.89
CA ASP A 337 -3.04 23.00 -18.49
C ASP A 337 -2.15 22.09 -17.62
N ASN A 338 -2.09 22.19 -16.28
CA ASN A 338 -2.43 23.20 -15.28
C ASN A 338 -2.00 22.55 -13.92
N ASP A 339 -1.63 23.41 -12.95
CA ASP A 339 -1.90 23.34 -11.50
C ASP A 339 -1.48 22.18 -10.55
N THR A 340 -0.91 22.63 -9.40
CA THR A 340 -1.19 22.25 -7.99
C THR A 340 -0.70 20.88 -7.45
N VAL A 341 -0.32 20.62 -6.18
CA VAL A 341 -0.26 21.33 -4.88
C VAL A 341 0.45 20.42 -3.84
N SER A 342 0.95 21.02 -2.74
CA SER A 342 1.18 20.47 -1.38
C SER A 342 2.41 19.62 -1.04
N ALA A 343 3.18 20.09 -0.06
CA ALA A 343 3.18 19.49 1.29
C ALA A 343 3.84 20.43 2.33
N SER A 344 3.02 21.07 3.14
CA SER A 344 3.38 21.69 4.42
C SER A 344 3.45 20.63 5.52
N TYR A 345 4.58 20.55 6.24
CA TYR A 345 4.69 19.81 7.49
C TYR A 345 4.23 20.71 8.66
N ARG A 346 3.29 20.19 9.46
CA ARG A 346 3.01 20.62 10.82
C ARG A 346 3.14 19.40 11.73
#